data_AF-A0A0X3VML3-F1
#
_entry.id   AF-A0A0X3VML3-F1
#
_cell.length_a   1.000
_cell.length_b   1.000
_cell.length_c   1.000
_cell.angle_alpha   90.00
_cell.angle_beta   90.00
_cell.angle_gamma   90.00
#
_symmetry.space_group_name_H-M   'P 1'
#
loop_
_entity.id
_entity.type
_entity.pdbx_description
1 polymer ?
#
loop_
_entity_poly.entity_id
_entity_poly.type
_entity_poly.pdbx_seq_one_letter_code
_entity_poly.pdbx_strand_id
1 'polypeptide(L)' 'MSIDAVASWAEDADTKRHVWDLYRRTSPKGAGYDLGNFWRGGPTDPGLGVLRLEPWRVQVIRGTDLRRTIWRAAGQR' A
#
# COMPACT_ATOMS: atom_id res chain seq x y z
N MET A 1 -6.31 -6.64 9.90
CA MET A 1 -5.21 -7.49 9.41
C MET A 1 -3.91 -6.79 9.74
N SER A 2 -2.88 -7.54 10.14
CA SER A 2 -1.53 -7.01 10.34
C SER A 2 -0.50 -7.96 9.73
N ILE A 3 0.66 -7.40 9.39
CA ILE A 3 1.80 -8.12 8.84
C ILE A 3 3.04 -7.63 9.59
N ASP A 4 3.86 -8.55 10.06
CA ASP A 4 5.22 -8.25 10.48
C ASP A 4 6.19 -8.73 9.39
N ALA A 5 7.10 -7.86 8.99
CA ALA A 5 8.00 -8.09 7.88
C ALA A 5 9.38 -7.50 8.17
N VAL A 6 10.39 -8.08 7.54
CA VAL A 6 11.69 -7.41 7.36
C VAL A 6 11.58 -6.51 6.14
N ALA A 7 12.05 -5.27 6.26
CA ALA A 7 12.08 -4.31 5.18
C ALA A 7 13.51 -4.15 4.63
N SER A 8 13.65 -4.12 3.31
CA SER A 8 14.91 -3.83 2.62
C SER A 8 14.66 -2.90 1.44
N TRP A 9 15.67 -2.12 1.07
CA TRP A 9 15.61 -1.29 -0.13
C TRP A 9 15.73 -2.16 -1.39
N ALA A 10 14.84 -1.94 -2.35
CA ALA A 10 14.98 -2.48 -3.70
C ALA A 10 15.82 -1.52 -4.55
N GLU A 11 17.05 -1.92 -4.85
CA GLU A 11 18.01 -1.09 -5.57
C GLU A 11 17.94 -1.29 -7.09
N ASP A 12 17.42 -2.41 -7.57
CA ASP A 12 17.40 -2.74 -8.99
C ASP A 12 16.34 -1.93 -9.77
N ALA A 13 16.74 -1.46 -10.95
CA ALA A 13 15.90 -0.60 -11.78
C ALA A 13 14.65 -1.32 -12.33
N ASP A 14 14.68 -2.64 -12.44
CA ASP A 14 13.57 -3.43 -12.95
C ASP A 14 12.43 -3.50 -11.93
N THR A 15 12.75 -3.72 -10.65
CA THR A 15 11.78 -3.67 -9.56
C THR A 15 11.20 -2.27 -9.40
N LYS A 16 12.03 -1.22 -9.45
CA LYS A 16 11.55 0.17 -9.38
C LYS A 16 10.59 0.49 -10.54
N ARG A 17 10.91 0.06 -11.77
CA ARG A 17 10.01 0.18 -12.93
C ARG A 17 8.72 -0.61 -12.74
N HIS A 18 8.80 -1.85 -12.28
CA HIS A 18 7.62 -2.68 -12.06
C HIS A 18 6.64 -2.03 -11.07
N VAL A 19 7.15 -1.52 -9.94
CA VAL A 19 6.33 -0.83 -8.92
C VAL A 19 5.72 0.46 -9.46
N TRP A 20 6.51 1.28 -10.17
CA TRP A 20 6.02 2.49 -10.83
C TRP A 20 4.82 2.20 -11.74
N ASP A 21 4.98 1.19 -12.59
CA ASP A 21 3.99 0.76 -13.54
C ASP A 21 2.75 0.15 -12.88
N LEU A 22 2.95 -0.62 -11.80
CA LEU A 22 1.86 -1.13 -10.99
C LEU A 22 1.03 0.03 -10.42
N TYR A 23 1.67 0.98 -9.76
CA TYR A 23 1.00 2.14 -9.18
C TYR A 23 0.22 2.92 -10.25
N ARG A 24 0.85 3.20 -11.40
CA ARG A 24 0.21 3.89 -12.53
C ARG A 24 -1.02 3.16 -13.06
N ARG A 25 -1.00 1.82 -13.11
CA ARG A 25 -2.10 1.01 -13.66
C ARG A 25 -3.23 0.74 -12.67
N THR A 26 -2.92 0.57 -11.39
CA THR A 26 -3.87 0.04 -10.40
C THR A 26 -4.41 1.09 -9.45
N SER A 27 -3.85 2.31 -9.44
CA SER A 27 -4.33 3.36 -8.55
C SER A 27 -5.79 3.74 -8.86
N PRO A 28 -6.71 3.72 -7.88
CA PRO A 28 -8.11 4.04 -8.12
C PRO A 28 -8.26 5.47 -8.65
N LYS A 29 -9.17 5.66 -9.62
CA LYS A 29 -9.50 7.00 -10.12
C LYS A 29 -9.95 7.90 -8.97
N GLY A 30 -9.31 9.07 -8.84
CA GLY A 30 -9.60 10.05 -7.79
C GLY A 30 -8.89 9.83 -6.44
N ALA A 31 -8.26 8.68 -6.23
CA ALA A 31 -7.41 8.42 -5.06
C ALA A 31 -5.92 8.27 -5.42
N GLY A 32 -5.62 7.89 -6.67
CA GLY A 32 -4.27 7.86 -7.21
C GLY A 32 -3.74 9.25 -7.57
N TYR A 33 -2.45 9.46 -7.34
CA TYR A 33 -1.69 10.60 -7.86
C TYR A 33 -0.67 10.14 -8.91
N ASP A 34 -0.31 11.00 -9.85
CA ASP A 34 0.79 10.69 -10.76
C ASP A 34 2.12 10.79 -9.98
N LEU A 35 2.85 9.67 -9.87
CA LEU A 35 4.16 9.63 -9.23
C LEU A 35 5.14 10.60 -9.90
N GLY A 36 4.99 10.87 -11.21
CA GLY A 36 5.79 11.85 -11.96
C GLY A 36 5.64 13.29 -11.48
N ASN A 37 4.64 13.58 -10.64
CA ASN A 37 4.53 14.88 -9.98
C ASN A 37 5.58 15.09 -8.87
N PHE A 38 6.09 14.00 -8.29
CA PHE A 38 7.05 14.01 -7.18
C PHE A 38 8.45 13.62 -7.64
N TRP A 39 8.56 12.64 -8.55
CA TRP A 39 9.83 12.10 -9.03
C TRP A 39 9.95 12.34 -10.53
N ARG A 40 10.65 13.42 -10.90
CA ARG A 40 10.78 13.91 -12.29
C ARG A 40 11.66 13.00 -13.14
N GLY A 41 12.61 12.30 -12.54
CA GLY A 41 13.41 11.25 -13.18
C GLY A 41 12.65 9.94 -13.40
N GLY A 42 11.37 9.87 -13.03
CA GLY A 42 10.54 8.69 -13.19
C GLY A 42 10.99 7.52 -12.31
N PRO A 43 10.89 6.26 -12.78
CA PRO A 43 11.22 5.07 -11.98
C PRO A 43 12.71 4.96 -11.60
N THR A 44 13.59 5.76 -12.23
CA THR A 44 15.03 5.81 -11.93
C THR A 44 15.43 7.11 -11.23
N ASP A 45 14.47 7.92 -10.78
CA ASP A 45 14.76 9.12 -10.01
C ASP A 45 15.54 8.77 -8.73
N PRO A 46 16.66 9.44 -8.43
CA PRO A 46 17.46 9.13 -7.24
C PRO A 46 16.72 9.39 -5.92
N GLY A 47 15.68 10.23 -5.93
CA GLY A 47 14.80 10.47 -4.79
C GLY A 47 13.70 9.42 -4.62
N LEU A 48 13.54 8.48 -5.56
CA LEU A 48 12.55 7.40 -5.48
C LEU A 48 13.14 6.18 -4.78
N GLY A 49 12.63 5.89 -3.58
CA GLY A 49 12.92 4.67 -2.83
C GLY A 49 11.76 3.67 -2.92
N VAL A 50 12.08 2.40 -3.17
CA VAL A 50 11.12 1.29 -3.09
C VAL A 50 11.55 0.36 -1.95
N LEU A 51 10.63 0.06 -1.05
CA LEU A 51 10.83 -0.92 0.03
C LEU A 51 10.22 -2.26 -0.36
N ARG A 52 11.05 -3.31 -0.31
CA ARG A 52 10.61 -4.71 -0.35
C ARG A 52 10.31 -5.15 1.07
N LEU A 53 9.12 -5.73 1.26
CA LEU A 53 8.71 -6.30 2.53
C LEU A 53 8.75 -7.83 2.41
N GLU A 54 9.45 -8.49 3.33
CA GLU A 54 9.52 -9.95 3.45
C GLU A 54 8.79 -10.37 4.73
N PRO A 55 7.51 -10.75 4.65
CA PRO A 55 6.71 -11.11 5.81
C PRO A 55 7.21 -12.38 6.49
N TRP A 56 7.27 -12.36 7.81
CA TRP A 56 7.49 -13.56 8.62
C TRP A 56 6.26 -13.89 9.49
N ARG A 57 5.33 -12.95 9.66
CA ARG A 57 4.02 -13.20 10.28
C ARG A 57 2.91 -12.44 9.58
N VAL A 58 1.82 -13.13 9.29
CA VAL A 58 0.59 -12.56 8.72
C VAL A 58 -0.58 -12.93 9.61
N GLN A 59 -1.28 -11.93 10.15
CA GLN A 59 -2.48 -12.13 10.96
C GLN A 59 -3.72 -11.66 10.20
N VAL A 60 -4.57 -12.62 9.83
CA VAL A 60 -5.84 -12.38 9.15
C VAL A 60 -6.99 -12.42 10.16
N ILE A 61 -7.91 -11.48 10.06
CA ILE A 61 -9.18 -11.51 10.77
C ILE A 61 -10.28 -11.55 9.72
N ARG A 62 -11.18 -12.54 9.80
CA ARG A 62 -12.32 -12.61 8.89
C ARG A 62 -13.37 -11.59 9.33
N GLY A 63 -14.03 -10.95 8.36
CA GLY A 63 -15.08 -9.97 8.64
C GLY A 63 -16.24 -10.53 9.46
N THR A 64 -16.51 -11.83 9.35
CA THR A 64 -17.49 -12.57 10.17
C THR A 64 -17.09 -12.68 11.64
N ASP A 65 -15.80 -12.63 11.93
CA ASP A 65 -15.26 -12.84 13.28
C ASP A 65 -15.11 -11.51 14.04
N LEU A 66 -15.33 -10.37 13.36
CA LEU A 66 -15.36 -9.05 13.97
C LEU A 66 -16.70 -8.84 14.69
N ARG A 67 -16.67 -8.76 16.03
CA ARG A 67 -17.82 -8.26 16.79
C ARG A 67 -18.05 -6.79 16.44
N ARG A 68 -19.09 -6.51 15.66
CA ARG A 68 -19.53 -5.14 15.36
C ARG A 68 -20.37 -4.62 16.51
N THR A 69 -19.81 -3.71 17.31
CA THR A 69 -20.64 -2.87 18.18
C THR A 69 -21.12 -1.69 17.35
N ILE A 70 -22.38 -1.73 16.91
CA ILE A 70 -23.03 -0.58 16.29
C ILE A 70 -23.59 0.27 17.42
N TRP A 71 -22.94 1.40 17.70
CA TRP A 71 -23.49 2.37 18.63
C TRP A 71 -24.70 3.06 17.97
N ARG A 72 -25.85 3.04 18.63
CA ARG A 72 -27.04 3.79 18.22
C ARG A 72 -27.34 4.82 19.30
N ALA A 73 -27.62 6.05 18.87
CA ALA A 73 -28.12 7.07 19.77
C ALA A 73 -29.46 6.60 20.37
N ALA A 74 -29.70 6.93 21.64
CA ALA A 74 -30.96 6.61 22.29
C ALA A 74 -32.13 7.24 21.51
N GLY A 75 -33.09 6.42 21.07
CA GLY A 75 -34.32 6.86 20.41
C GLY A 75 -34.46 6.59 18.91
N GLN A 76 -33.43 6.06 18.24
CA GLN A 76 -33.58 5.62 16.84
C GLN A 76 -33.85 4.11 16.76
N ARG A 77 -35.09 3.75 16.43
CA ARG A 77 -35.55 2.39 16.14
C ARG A 77 -35.44 2.09 14.66
#